data_AF-A0A3B5Y6X5-F1
#
_entry.id   AF-A0A3B5Y6X5-F1
#
_cell.length_a   1.000
_cell.length_b   1.000
_cell.length_c   1.000
_cell.angle_alpha   90.00
_cell.angle_beta   90.00
_cell.angle_gamma   90.00
#
_symmetry.space_group_name_H-M   'P 1'
#
loop_
_entity.id
_entity.type
_entity.pdbx_description
1 polymer ?
#
loop_
_entity_poly.entity_id
_entity_poly.type
_entity_poly.pdbx_seq_one_letter_code
_entity_poly.pdbx_strand_id
1 'polypeptide(L)'
;MSSSASASRRSWSCYGAVPMTRCPACPRIAPLKRLVTMTDKNGNLGREFVKCESKPEQGKKLKQCTHFEWLDEYIEWIQLEGASGELG
;
A
#
# COMPACT_ATOMS: atom_id res chain seq x y z
N MET A 1 -11.77 -14.91 -39.79
CA MET A 1 -12.84 -14.31 -38.96
C MET A 1 -12.38 -14.38 -37.51
N SER A 2 -12.73 -13.34 -36.75
CA SER A 2 -12.01 -12.81 -35.59
C SER A 2 -11.78 -13.79 -34.44
N SER A 3 -10.51 -13.93 -34.01
CA SER A 3 -10.16 -14.49 -32.71
C SER A 3 -10.55 -13.47 -31.64
N SER A 4 -11.68 -13.69 -30.97
CA SER A 4 -12.01 -12.95 -29.75
C SER A 4 -11.01 -13.36 -28.67
N ALA A 5 -9.95 -12.58 -28.50
CA ALA A 5 -9.15 -12.63 -27.29
C ALA A 5 -10.10 -12.25 -26.15
N SER A 6 -10.52 -13.23 -25.34
CA SER A 6 -11.08 -12.95 -24.03
C SER A 6 -10.04 -12.10 -23.33
N ALA A 7 -10.32 -10.80 -23.20
CA ALA A 7 -9.51 -9.90 -22.40
C ALA A 7 -9.49 -10.53 -21.01
N SER A 8 -8.37 -11.18 -20.66
CA SER A 8 -8.13 -11.64 -19.30
C SER A 8 -8.42 -10.42 -18.43
N ARG A 9 -9.46 -10.50 -17.60
CA ARG A 9 -9.75 -9.45 -16.62
C ARG A 9 -8.41 -9.19 -15.94
N ARG A 10 -7.87 -7.97 -16.10
CA ARG A 10 -6.60 -7.60 -15.47
C ARG A 10 -6.81 -7.80 -13.98
N SER A 11 -6.30 -8.91 -13.46
CA SER A 11 -6.39 -9.24 -12.05
C SER A 11 -5.11 -8.72 -11.43
N TRP A 12 -5.27 -7.92 -10.39
CA TRP A 12 -4.14 -7.48 -9.60
C TRP A 12 -3.59 -8.66 -8.81
N SER A 13 -2.28 -8.68 -8.64
CA SER A 13 -1.61 -9.67 -7.80
C SER A 13 -2.15 -9.61 -6.38
N CYS A 14 -2.51 -10.77 -5.82
CA CYS A 14 -2.78 -10.90 -4.39
C CYS A 14 -1.47 -11.21 -3.68
N TYR A 15 -1.03 -10.32 -2.80
CA TYR A 15 0.22 -10.52 -2.06
C TYR A 15 -0.02 -11.36 -0.80
N GLY A 16 0.96 -12.14 -0.37
CA GLY A 16 0.90 -12.91 0.88
C GLY A 16 0.98 -12.04 2.13
N ALA A 17 1.56 -12.57 3.20
CA ALA A 17 1.90 -11.75 4.37
C ALA A 17 2.96 -10.71 3.98
N VAL A 18 2.66 -9.44 4.18
CA VAL A 18 3.58 -8.31 3.94
C VAL A 18 3.72 -7.54 5.25
N PRO A 19 4.93 -7.24 5.74
CA PRO A 19 5.12 -6.50 6.97
C PRO A 19 4.59 -5.08 6.82
N MET A 20 3.69 -4.65 7.71
CA MET A 20 3.16 -3.28 7.71
C MET A 20 3.99 -2.43 8.67
N THR A 21 4.94 -1.68 8.12
CA THR A 21 5.85 -0.81 8.86
C THR A 21 5.18 0.49 9.28
N ARG A 22 5.89 1.28 10.08
CA ARG A 22 5.53 2.66 10.44
C ARG A 22 5.44 3.54 9.20
N CYS A 23 4.54 4.51 9.23
CA CYS A 23 4.37 5.46 8.13
C CYS A 23 5.65 6.31 7.94
N PRO A 24 6.25 6.35 6.74
CA PRO A 24 7.47 7.14 6.50
C PRO A 24 7.20 8.65 6.51
N ALA A 25 5.94 9.05 6.30
CA ALA A 25 5.53 10.45 6.17
C ALA A 25 5.04 11.09 7.47
N CYS A 26 5.01 10.38 8.60
CA CYS A 26 4.63 11.00 9.88
C CYS A 26 5.31 10.35 11.09
N PRO A 27 5.54 11.09 12.19
CA PRO A 27 6.29 10.60 13.35
C PRO A 27 5.54 9.57 14.19
N ARG A 28 4.37 9.11 13.74
CA ARG A 28 3.50 8.24 14.52
C ARG A 28 3.96 6.79 14.36
N ILE A 29 3.97 6.07 15.47
CA ILE A 29 4.45 4.68 15.53
C ILE A 29 3.41 3.66 15.06
N ALA A 30 2.17 4.08 14.81
CA ALA A 30 1.13 3.19 14.32
C ALA A 30 1.52 2.64 12.94
N PRO A 31 1.40 1.32 12.72
CA PRO A 31 1.71 0.72 11.42
C PRO A 31 0.72 1.19 10.35
N LEU A 32 1.17 1.11 9.11
CA LEU A 32 0.30 1.28 7.94
C LEU A 32 -0.81 0.22 7.91
N LYS A 33 -1.89 0.55 7.24
CA LYS A 33 -3.04 -0.34 7.03
C LYS A 33 -3.11 -0.74 5.58
N ARG A 34 -3.09 -2.04 5.32
CA ARG A 34 -3.38 -2.63 4.03
C ARG A 34 -4.88 -2.66 3.78
N LEU A 35 -5.28 -2.21 2.60
CA LEU A 35 -6.66 -2.11 2.15
C LEU A 35 -6.74 -2.57 0.70
N VAL A 36 -7.95 -2.90 0.25
CA VAL A 36 -8.22 -3.26 -1.15
C VAL A 36 -9.21 -2.29 -1.75
N THR A 37 -9.00 -1.93 -3.01
CA THR A 37 -9.96 -1.12 -3.77
C THR A 37 -11.23 -1.94 -4.04
N MET A 38 -12.37 -1.35 -3.69
CA MET A 38 -13.69 -1.96 -3.91
C MET A 38 -14.41 -1.41 -5.15
N THR A 39 -13.79 -0.47 -5.86
CA THR A 39 -14.36 0.18 -7.04
C THR A 39 -13.42 0.07 -8.22
N ASP A 40 -13.99 -0.08 -9.42
CA ASP A 40 -13.22 -0.19 -10.66
C ASP A 40 -12.87 1.19 -11.25
N LYS A 41 -12.31 2.06 -10.41
CA LYS A 41 -11.81 3.34 -10.88
C LYS A 41 -10.45 3.12 -11.57
N ASN A 42 -10.36 3.44 -12.85
CA ASN A 42 -9.14 3.29 -13.66
C ASN A 42 -8.60 1.85 -13.72
N GLY A 43 -9.46 0.82 -13.66
CA GLY A 43 -9.00 -0.57 -13.72
C GLY A 43 -8.37 -1.09 -12.43
N ASN A 44 -8.54 -0.37 -11.31
CA ASN A 44 -7.89 -0.72 -10.05
C ASN A 44 -8.72 -1.67 -9.20
N LEU A 45 -9.88 -2.19 -9.61
CA LEU A 45 -10.70 -3.08 -8.76
C LEU A 45 -9.88 -4.28 -8.24
N GLY A 46 -9.83 -4.46 -6.93
CA GLY A 46 -9.06 -5.54 -6.31
C GLY A 46 -7.58 -5.24 -6.10
N ARG A 47 -7.07 -4.08 -6.55
CA ARG A 47 -5.70 -3.65 -6.25
C ARG A 47 -5.57 -3.29 -4.78
N GLU A 48 -4.49 -3.78 -4.18
CA GLU A 48 -4.19 -3.54 -2.78
C GLU A 48 -3.32 -2.30 -2.61
N PHE A 49 -3.55 -1.56 -1.52
CA PHE A 49 -2.82 -0.34 -1.20
C PHE A 49 -2.61 -0.22 0.30
N VAL A 50 -1.65 0.61 0.70
CA VAL A 50 -1.40 0.95 2.10
C VAL A 50 -1.81 2.39 2.40
N LYS A 51 -2.31 2.64 3.61
CA LYS A 51 -2.63 3.98 4.11
C LYS A 51 -2.18 4.16 5.55
N CYS A 52 -1.89 5.40 5.89
CA CYS A 52 -1.72 5.79 7.29
C CYS A 52 -3.05 6.24 7.89
N GLU A 53 -3.65 5.41 8.74
CA GLU A 53 -4.91 5.72 9.46
C GLU A 53 -4.68 6.26 10.87
N SER A 54 -3.44 6.63 11.17
CA SER A 54 -3.06 7.13 12.49
C SER A 54 -3.84 8.41 12.82
N LYS A 55 -4.46 8.44 14.00
CA LYS A 55 -5.15 9.63 14.50
C LYS A 55 -4.14 10.64 15.08
N PRO A 56 -4.47 11.94 15.07
CA PRO A 56 -3.75 12.90 15.90
C PRO A 56 -3.79 12.46 17.37
N GLU A 57 -2.66 12.56 18.07
CA GLU A 57 -2.65 12.34 19.52
C GLU A 57 -3.51 13.40 20.21
N GLN A 58 -4.28 13.00 21.23
CA GLN A 58 -5.08 13.93 22.03
C GLN A 58 -4.17 15.03 22.60
N GLY A 59 -4.55 16.29 22.40
CA GLY A 59 -3.77 17.45 22.83
C GLY A 59 -2.70 17.93 21.85
N LYS A 60 -2.35 17.16 20.81
CA LYS A 60 -1.44 17.63 19.74
C LYS A 60 -2.24 18.05 18.52
N LYS A 61 -2.00 19.28 18.02
CA LYS A 61 -2.55 19.80 16.74
C LYS A 61 -1.87 19.19 15.51
N LEU A 62 -1.64 17.88 15.51
CA LEU A 62 -1.09 17.20 14.33
C LEU A 62 -2.19 17.02 13.30
N LYS A 63 -1.94 17.43 12.06
CA LYS A 63 -2.87 17.15 10.95
C LYS A 63 -2.99 15.65 10.72
N GLN A 64 -4.16 15.20 10.26
CA GLN A 64 -4.35 13.81 9.83
C GLN A 64 -3.33 13.48 8.72
N CYS A 65 -2.69 12.32 8.82
CA CYS A 65 -1.79 11.86 7.77
C CYS A 65 -2.62 11.44 6.54
N THR A 66 -2.15 11.79 5.35
CA THR A 66 -2.79 11.44 4.08
C THR A 66 -1.94 10.48 3.26
N HIS A 67 -0.94 9.84 3.89
CA HIS A 67 -0.05 8.91 3.21
C HIS A 67 -0.82 7.74 2.60
N PHE A 68 -0.51 7.47 1.34
CA PHE A 68 -1.07 6.44 0.48
C PHE A 68 0.04 5.95 -0.45
N GLU A 69 0.10 4.65 -0.68
CA GLU A 69 1.00 4.02 -1.64
C GLU A 69 0.37 2.70 -2.13
N TRP A 70 0.63 2.29 -3.36
CA TRP A 70 0.17 0.98 -3.82
C TRP A 70 0.97 -0.14 -3.16
N LEU A 71 0.34 -1.29 -2.90
CA LEU A 71 1.02 -2.36 -2.16
C LEU A 71 2.23 -2.91 -2.92
N ASP A 72 2.17 -2.94 -4.25
CA ASP A 72 3.29 -3.31 -5.12
C ASP A 72 4.50 -2.36 -4.94
N GLU A 73 4.27 -1.05 -4.99
CA GLU A 73 5.30 -0.02 -4.76
C GLU A 73 5.87 -0.10 -3.34
N TYR A 74 4.99 -0.29 -2.34
CA TYR A 74 5.40 -0.45 -0.94
C TYR A 74 6.29 -1.68 -0.72
N ILE A 75 5.99 -2.81 -1.38
CA ILE A 75 6.78 -4.04 -1.30
C ILE A 75 8.19 -3.81 -1.86
N GLU A 76 8.29 -3.12 -3.00
CA GLU A 76 9.60 -2.76 -3.58
C GLU A 76 10.41 -1.91 -2.59
N TRP A 77 9.77 -0.92 -1.94
CA TRP A 77 10.44 -0.08 -0.95
C TRP A 77 10.94 -0.85 0.27
N ILE A 78 10.12 -1.70 0.90
CA ILE A 78 10.55 -2.47 2.08
C ILE A 78 11.65 -3.49 1.76
N GLN A 79 11.66 -4.02 0.53
CA GLN A 79 12.72 -4.94 0.09
C GLN A 79 14.04 -4.18 -0.10
N LEU A 80 13.99 -2.96 -0.64
CA LEU A 80 15.16 -2.08 -0.78
C LEU A 80 15.71 -1.62 0.59
N GLU A 81 14.84 -1.21 1.52
CA GLU A 81 15.26 -0.88 2.89
C GLU A 81 15.83 -2.10 3.62
N GLY A 82 15.19 -3.27 3.47
CA GLY A 82 15.66 -4.53 4.06
C GLY A 82 17.04 -4.94 3.55
N ALA A 83 17.30 -4.78 2.25
CA ALA A 83 18.60 -5.05 1.65
C ALA A 83 19.70 -4.08 2.12
N SER A 84 19.33 -2.86 2.51
CA SER A 84 20.28 -1.86 3.03
C SER A 84 20.67 -2.12 4.50
N GLY A 85 19.94 -3.00 5.20
CA GLY A 85 20.19 -3.36 6.61
C GLY A 85 21.17 -4.52 6.84
N GLU A 86 21.60 -5.24 5.80
CA GLU A 86 22.54 -6.38 5.91
C GLU A 86 24.04 -6.00 5.80
N LEU A 87 24.38 -4.70 5.80
CA LEU A 87 25.76 -4.21 5.80
C LEU A 87 26.21 -3.60 7.14
N GLY A 88 25.48 -3.86 8.24
CA GLY A 88 25.77 -3.36 9.59
C GLY A 88 26.49 -4.37 10.47
#